data_AF-A0A2D4I678-F1
#
_entry.id   AF-A0A2D4I678-F1
#
_cell.length_a   1.000
_cell.length_b   1.000
_cell.length_c   1.000
_cell.angle_alpha   90.00
_cell.angle_beta   90.00
_cell.angle_gamma   90.00
#
_symmetry.space_group_name_H-M   'P 1'
#
loop_
_entity.id
_entity.type
_entity.pdbx_description
1 polymer ?
#
loop_
_entity_poly.entity_id
_entity_poly.type
_entity_poly.pdbx_seq_one_letter_code
_entity_poly.pdbx_strand_id
1 'polypeptide(L)'
;WGLAQFQAEGEAGYARARRESAGFAKPPLDSIQGSSMKVAAALLGLAWMLHAAAALQICAFNIQSFGDRKLLDQSVSKIIVKILPRYDLVLVQEVRDSDLSAVQELGERLNRISKHSYDYVISESLGRENYKEMYLFLYRTQSFSLVDQYQYSNPDSIFSRPPFIVKFAASDSKNELVLVPLHTPPSEAVAEIDALYDVYLKMIDKWQTDVSRGPAARCVRCRAGG
;
A
#
# COMPACT_ATOMS: atom_id res chain seq x y z
N TRP A 1 37.17 9.84 7.91
CA TRP A 1 38.10 8.70 7.81
C TRP A 1 39.44 9.22 7.33
N GLY A 2 40.37 9.37 8.27
CA GLY A 2 41.70 9.90 8.06
C GLY A 2 42.44 9.93 9.40
N LEU A 3 43.49 9.10 9.49
CA LEU A 3 44.73 9.24 10.28
C LEU A 3 44.59 9.27 11.81
N ALA A 4 45.50 8.74 12.63
CA ALA A 4 46.61 7.81 12.50
C ALA A 4 47.09 7.56 13.95
N GLN A 5 47.60 6.35 14.20
CA GLN A 5 48.67 5.92 15.12
C GLN A 5 48.92 6.70 16.43
N PHE A 6 49.16 5.97 17.53
CA PHE A 6 50.51 5.85 18.11
C PHE A 6 50.56 4.70 19.10
N GLN A 7 51.48 3.77 18.85
CA GLN A 7 51.91 2.72 19.75
C GLN A 7 53.27 3.19 20.29
N ALA A 8 53.42 3.23 21.61
CA ALA A 8 54.67 3.53 22.27
C ALA A 8 54.96 2.42 23.28
N GLU A 9 56.05 1.71 23.05
CA GLU A 9 56.70 0.84 24.02
C GLU A 9 57.44 1.67 25.06
N GLY A 10 57.55 1.14 26.28
CA GLY A 10 58.37 1.70 27.34
C GLY A 10 58.57 0.66 28.45
N GLU A 11 59.79 0.15 28.56
CA GLU A 11 60.24 -0.79 29.58
C GLU A 11 60.43 -0.16 30.98
N ALA A 12 60.40 -1.06 31.97
CA ALA A 12 61.11 -1.06 33.24
C ALA A 12 60.74 -0.04 34.34
N GLY A 13 60.44 -0.59 35.53
CA GLY A 13 60.45 0.18 36.78
C GLY A 13 59.69 -0.48 37.92
N TYR A 14 60.33 -1.41 38.62
CA TYR A 14 59.84 -1.93 39.90
C TYR A 14 59.97 -0.85 40.98
N ALA A 15 58.84 -0.31 41.45
CA ALA A 15 58.78 0.53 42.64
C ALA A 15 57.57 0.12 43.51
N ARG A 16 57.88 -0.58 44.60
CA ARG A 16 56.93 -1.00 45.64
C ARG A 16 56.58 0.23 46.50
N ALA A 17 55.52 0.95 46.12
CA ALA A 17 54.93 1.99 46.94
C ALA A 17 53.80 1.40 47.80
N ARG A 18 54.05 1.30 49.11
CA ARG A 18 53.05 1.02 50.14
C ARG A 18 52.16 2.27 50.25
N ARG A 19 50.88 2.19 49.85
CA ARG A 19 49.87 3.22 50.17
C ARG A 19 48.68 2.58 50.86
N GLU A 20 48.31 3.24 51.95
CA GLU A 20 47.30 2.87 52.92
C GLU A 20 45.93 2.72 52.27
N SER A 21 45.19 1.70 52.73
CA SER A 21 43.81 1.44 52.37
C SER A 21 42.89 2.49 53.00
N ALA A 22 42.71 3.63 52.33
CA ALA A 22 41.52 4.45 52.53
C ALA A 22 40.39 3.82 51.72
N GLY A 23 39.44 3.18 52.41
CA GLY A 23 38.27 2.56 51.81
C GLY A 23 37.41 3.60 51.11
N PHE A 24 37.53 3.70 49.78
CA PHE A 24 36.51 4.33 48.95
C PHE A 24 35.45 3.26 48.65
N ALA A 25 34.32 3.33 49.37
CA ALA A 25 33.18 2.49 49.08
C ALA A 25 32.75 2.73 47.63
N LYS A 26 32.97 1.74 46.77
CA LYS A 26 32.44 1.72 45.41
C LYS A 26 30.91 1.71 45.55
N PRO A 27 30.16 2.67 44.99
CA PRO A 27 28.71 2.63 45.06
C PRO A 27 28.23 1.30 44.44
N PRO A 28 27.18 0.67 44.98
CA PRO A 28 26.73 -0.63 44.52
C PRO A 28 26.28 -0.53 43.06
N LEU A 29 27.07 -1.14 42.17
CA LEU A 29 26.79 -1.27 40.73
C LEU A 29 25.45 -1.97 40.46
N ASP A 30 24.97 -2.73 41.44
CA ASP A 30 23.74 -3.53 41.34
C ASP A 30 22.47 -2.66 41.34
N SER A 31 22.55 -1.43 41.87
CA SER A 31 21.41 -0.51 41.96
C SER A 31 21.14 0.26 40.65
N ILE A 32 22.18 0.50 39.85
CA ILE A 32 22.07 1.23 38.57
C ILE A 32 21.71 0.27 37.43
N GLN A 33 22.17 -0.98 37.49
CA GLN A 33 21.93 -2.01 36.47
C GLN A 33 20.43 -2.40 36.37
N GLY A 34 19.75 -2.54 37.51
CA GLY A 34 18.35 -2.97 37.56
C GLY A 34 17.34 -1.92 37.06
N SER A 35 17.65 -0.63 37.18
CA SER A 35 16.77 0.46 36.72
C SER A 35 16.90 0.68 35.21
N SER A 36 18.12 0.63 34.68
CA SER A 36 18.41 0.76 33.25
C SER A 36 17.78 -0.38 32.42
N MET A 37 17.81 -1.61 32.91
CA MET A 37 17.18 -2.76 32.23
C MET A 37 15.65 -2.65 32.15
N LYS A 38 14.99 -2.08 33.17
CA LYS A 38 13.52 -1.87 33.16
C LYS A 38 13.12 -0.78 32.17
N VAL A 39 13.89 0.31 32.11
CA VAL A 39 13.69 1.37 31.12
C VAL A 39 13.93 0.85 29.71
N ALA A 40 14.99 0.08 29.48
CA ALA A 40 15.25 -0.55 28.18
C ALA A 40 14.14 -1.52 27.76
N ALA A 41 13.64 -2.35 28.68
CA ALA A 41 12.51 -3.26 28.41
C ALA A 41 11.21 -2.50 28.11
N ALA A 42 10.93 -1.40 28.83
CA ALA A 42 9.77 -0.55 28.56
C ALA A 42 9.88 0.17 27.21
N LEU A 43 11.07 0.65 26.84
CA LEU A 43 11.33 1.27 25.53
C LEU A 43 11.24 0.26 24.39
N LEU A 44 11.73 -0.97 24.57
CA LEU A 44 11.59 -2.06 23.60
C LEU A 44 10.12 -2.49 23.46
N GLY A 45 9.39 -2.59 24.57
CA GLY A 45 7.96 -2.87 24.58
C GLY A 45 7.14 -1.77 23.89
N LEU A 46 7.47 -0.50 24.14
CA LEU A 46 6.85 0.64 23.47
C LEU A 46 7.20 0.68 21.98
N ALA A 47 8.44 0.37 21.59
CA ALA A 47 8.85 0.26 20.20
C ALA A 47 8.14 -0.90 19.47
N TRP A 48 7.89 -2.01 20.17
CA TRP A 48 7.04 -3.11 19.70
C TRP A 48 5.58 -2.69 19.53
N MET A 49 5.03 -1.93 20.49
CA MET A 49 3.68 -1.38 20.42
C MET A 49 3.52 -0.34 19.31
N LEU A 50 4.53 0.52 19.09
CA LEU A 50 4.55 1.47 17.98
C LEU A 50 4.74 0.80 16.60
N HIS A 51 5.24 -0.44 16.56
CA HIS A 51 5.32 -1.23 15.32
C HIS A 51 3.95 -1.76 14.85
N ALA A 52 2.89 -1.58 15.62
CA ALA A 52 1.58 -2.21 15.40
C ALA A 52 0.61 -1.39 14.53
N ALA A 53 1.07 -0.38 13.79
CA ALA A 53 0.24 0.34 12.82
C ALA A 53 1.03 0.62 11.53
N ALA A 54 1.31 -0.42 10.75
CA ALA A 54 1.82 -0.24 9.41
C ALA A 54 0.71 0.38 8.53
N ALA A 55 0.99 1.51 7.89
CA ALA A 55 0.03 2.14 6.99
C ALA A 55 -0.05 1.36 5.67
N LEU A 56 -1.27 0.98 5.27
CA LEU A 56 -1.54 0.34 3.97
C LEU A 56 -1.03 1.22 2.82
N GLN A 57 -0.23 0.64 1.94
CA GLN A 57 0.40 1.33 0.81
C GLN A 57 -0.41 1.09 -0.47
N ILE A 58 -0.94 2.17 -1.07
CA ILE A 58 -1.73 2.11 -2.30
C ILE A 58 -1.01 2.85 -3.42
N CYS A 59 -1.00 2.30 -4.63
CA CYS A 59 -0.34 2.89 -5.81
C CYS A 59 -1.22 2.85 -7.05
N ALA A 60 -1.08 3.86 -7.91
CA ALA A 60 -1.52 3.82 -9.30
C ALA A 60 -0.28 3.89 -10.20
N PHE A 61 -0.12 2.92 -11.09
CA PHE A 61 1.04 2.77 -11.95
C PHE A 61 0.61 2.55 -13.40
N ASN A 62 0.81 3.56 -14.24
CA ASN A 62 0.70 3.38 -15.68
C ASN A 62 1.97 2.67 -16.18
N ILE A 63 1.80 1.46 -16.72
CA ILE A 63 2.88 0.69 -17.34
C ILE A 63 2.61 0.67 -18.84
N GLN A 64 3.33 1.53 -19.57
CA GLN A 64 3.10 1.76 -20.99
C GLN A 64 2.91 0.48 -21.80
N SER A 65 1.72 0.29 -22.39
CA SER A 65 1.33 -0.91 -23.14
C SER A 65 1.75 -2.22 -22.45
N PHE A 66 1.29 -2.42 -21.22
CA PHE A 66 1.52 -3.64 -20.47
C PHE A 66 0.83 -4.84 -21.15
N GLY A 67 1.54 -5.96 -21.26
CA GLY A 67 1.08 -7.17 -21.93
C GLY A 67 2.26 -8.12 -22.16
N ASP A 68 2.07 -9.19 -22.93
CA ASP A 68 3.06 -10.27 -23.11
C ASP A 68 4.43 -9.76 -23.49
N ARG A 69 4.50 -8.88 -24.50
CA ARG A 69 5.78 -8.34 -24.98
C ARG A 69 6.58 -7.66 -23.87
N LYS A 70 5.88 -7.02 -22.93
CA LYS A 70 6.50 -6.33 -21.78
C LYS A 70 7.02 -7.32 -20.74
N LEU A 71 6.32 -8.44 -20.53
CA LEU A 71 6.72 -9.47 -19.58
C LEU A 71 7.79 -10.44 -20.13
N LEU A 72 7.86 -10.59 -21.46
CA LEU A 72 8.92 -11.33 -22.15
C LEU A 72 10.28 -10.61 -22.06
N ASP A 73 10.29 -9.28 -22.03
CA ASP A 73 11.49 -8.50 -21.74
C ASP A 73 11.92 -8.72 -20.29
N GLN A 74 12.97 -9.52 -20.12
CA GLN A 74 13.48 -9.90 -18.80
C GLN A 74 13.97 -8.71 -17.97
N SER A 75 14.51 -7.68 -18.60
CA SER A 75 15.03 -6.50 -17.89
C SER A 75 13.86 -5.67 -17.34
N VAL A 76 12.84 -5.46 -18.17
CA VAL A 76 11.64 -4.70 -17.79
C VAL A 76 10.79 -5.48 -16.80
N SER A 77 10.55 -6.77 -17.06
CA SER A 77 9.74 -7.61 -16.16
C SER A 77 10.34 -7.68 -14.76
N LYS A 78 11.67 -7.82 -14.64
CA LYS A 78 12.38 -7.79 -13.33
C LYS A 78 12.12 -6.50 -12.56
N ILE A 79 12.01 -5.36 -13.25
CA ILE A 79 11.71 -4.07 -12.62
C ILE A 79 10.25 -4.05 -12.15
N ILE A 80 9.30 -4.47 -13.00
CA ILE A 80 7.87 -4.52 -12.65
C ILE A 80 7.65 -5.37 -11.39
N VAL A 81 8.17 -6.60 -11.37
CA VAL A 81 8.03 -7.51 -10.23
C VAL A 81 8.81 -7.07 -8.99
N LYS A 82 9.72 -6.11 -9.10
CA LYS A 82 10.40 -5.46 -7.96
C LYS A 82 9.61 -4.28 -7.41
N ILE A 83 8.87 -3.57 -8.26
CA ILE A 83 8.07 -2.40 -7.88
C ILE A 83 6.75 -2.81 -7.24
N LEU A 84 5.98 -3.70 -7.89
CA LEU A 84 4.61 -4.02 -7.47
C LEU A 84 4.53 -4.58 -6.04
N PRO A 85 5.44 -5.46 -5.58
CA PRO A 85 5.35 -6.01 -4.22
C PRO A 85 5.53 -5.00 -3.09
N ARG A 86 5.89 -3.74 -3.38
CA ARG A 86 6.06 -2.69 -2.38
C ARG A 86 4.74 -2.16 -1.82
N TYR A 87 3.63 -2.50 -2.47
CA TYR A 87 2.31 -1.95 -2.17
C TYR A 87 1.36 -3.06 -1.74
N ASP A 88 0.36 -2.71 -0.95
CA ASP A 88 -0.72 -3.60 -0.52
C ASP A 88 -1.85 -3.66 -1.57
N LEU A 89 -2.01 -2.59 -2.34
CA LEU A 89 -2.95 -2.48 -3.45
C LEU A 89 -2.35 -1.64 -4.58
N VAL A 90 -2.37 -2.13 -5.81
CA VAL A 90 -1.87 -1.43 -7.00
C VAL A 90 -2.92 -1.43 -8.11
N LEU A 91 -3.23 -0.25 -8.62
CA LEU A 91 -3.89 -0.07 -9.90
C LEU A 91 -2.83 -0.02 -11.00
N VAL A 92 -2.88 -0.95 -11.96
CA VAL A 92 -2.09 -0.93 -13.19
C VAL A 92 -2.96 -0.42 -14.35
N GLN A 93 -2.45 0.57 -15.08
CA GLN A 93 -3.11 1.17 -16.25
C GLN A 93 -2.34 0.82 -17.54
N GLU A 94 -2.99 1.04 -18.69
CA GLU A 94 -2.52 0.64 -20.03
C GLU A 94 -2.30 -0.88 -20.20
N VAL A 95 -3.15 -1.69 -19.53
CA VAL A 95 -3.12 -3.15 -19.72
C VAL A 95 -3.75 -3.50 -21.06
N ARG A 96 -2.96 -4.12 -21.95
CA ARG A 96 -3.34 -4.53 -23.30
C ARG A 96 -3.09 -6.03 -23.44
N ASP A 97 -4.02 -6.80 -22.88
CA ASP A 97 -3.84 -8.24 -22.67
C ASP A 97 -5.17 -9.00 -22.84
N SER A 98 -5.68 -9.08 -24.07
CA SER A 98 -7.06 -9.53 -24.35
C SER A 98 -7.37 -10.96 -23.93
N ASP A 99 -6.36 -11.82 -23.81
CA ASP A 99 -6.51 -13.22 -23.37
C ASP A 99 -6.08 -13.44 -21.91
N LEU A 100 -5.72 -12.37 -21.20
CA LEU A 100 -5.27 -12.35 -19.81
C LEU A 100 -3.98 -13.13 -19.54
N SER A 101 -3.24 -13.52 -20.57
CA SER A 101 -2.05 -14.35 -20.42
C SER A 101 -0.93 -13.60 -19.67
N ALA A 102 -0.71 -12.32 -19.96
CA ALA A 102 0.26 -11.50 -19.24
C ALA A 102 -0.15 -11.23 -17.79
N VAL A 103 -1.44 -11.01 -17.54
CA VAL A 103 -1.99 -10.78 -16.19
C VAL A 103 -1.80 -12.02 -15.32
N GLN A 104 -2.11 -13.21 -15.85
CA GLN A 104 -1.91 -14.48 -15.15
C GLN A 104 -0.43 -14.73 -14.84
N GLU A 105 0.44 -14.60 -15.84
CA GLU A 105 1.89 -14.76 -15.67
C GLU A 105 2.45 -13.77 -14.64
N LEU A 106 1.99 -12.51 -14.63
CA LEU A 106 2.39 -11.53 -13.63
C LEU A 106 1.95 -11.97 -12.22
N GLY A 107 0.69 -12.40 -12.06
CA GLY A 107 0.16 -12.89 -10.79
C GLY A 107 0.97 -14.07 -10.25
N GLU A 108 1.30 -15.05 -11.10
CA GLU A 108 2.15 -16.19 -10.74
C GLU A 108 3.56 -15.75 -10.32
N ARG A 109 4.18 -14.84 -11.07
CA ARG A 109 5.52 -14.31 -10.71
C ARG A 109 5.49 -13.60 -9.37
N LEU A 110 4.50 -12.75 -9.11
CA LEU A 110 4.35 -12.05 -7.83
C LEU A 110 4.18 -13.04 -6.69
N ASN A 111 3.29 -14.02 -6.83
CA ASN A 111 3.04 -15.04 -5.82
C ASN A 111 4.22 -16.00 -5.59
N ARG A 112 5.12 -16.14 -6.56
CA ARG A 112 6.35 -16.94 -6.42
C ARG A 112 7.45 -16.22 -5.64
N ILE A 113 7.59 -14.90 -5.81
CA ILE A 113 8.71 -14.13 -5.23
C ILE A 113 8.35 -13.37 -3.96
N SER A 114 7.08 -13.02 -3.80
CA SER A 114 6.56 -12.26 -2.68
C SER A 114 6.34 -13.17 -1.47
N LYS A 115 6.49 -12.60 -0.27
CA LYS A 115 6.05 -13.25 0.98
C LYS A 115 4.54 -13.17 1.19
N HIS A 116 3.88 -12.26 0.47
CA HIS A 116 2.44 -12.03 0.51
C HIS A 116 1.79 -12.65 -0.72
N SER A 117 0.58 -13.18 -0.53
CA SER A 117 -0.26 -13.64 -1.62
C SER A 117 -1.01 -12.47 -2.25
N TYR A 118 -0.94 -12.37 -3.57
CA TYR A 118 -1.67 -11.41 -4.39
C TYR A 118 -2.80 -12.11 -5.12
N ASP A 119 -3.92 -11.41 -5.17
CA ASP A 119 -5.03 -11.68 -6.07
C ASP A 119 -5.29 -10.43 -6.92
N TYR A 120 -6.18 -10.55 -7.91
CA TYR A 120 -6.47 -9.47 -8.83
C TYR A 120 -7.94 -9.37 -9.21
N VAL A 121 -8.30 -8.17 -9.67
CA VAL A 121 -9.56 -7.91 -10.36
C VAL A 121 -9.28 -6.99 -11.54
N ILE A 122 -9.87 -7.31 -12.70
CA ILE A 122 -9.60 -6.62 -13.96
C ILE A 122 -10.91 -6.18 -14.63
N SER A 123 -10.87 -5.03 -15.30
CA SER A 123 -11.99 -4.54 -16.11
C SER A 123 -12.16 -5.34 -17.41
N GLU A 124 -13.26 -5.08 -18.11
CA GLU A 124 -13.35 -5.42 -19.53
C GLU A 124 -12.40 -4.56 -20.38
N SER A 125 -12.33 -4.85 -21.69
CA SER A 125 -11.53 -4.08 -22.64
C SER A 125 -12.21 -2.76 -23.00
N LEU A 126 -11.62 -1.65 -22.56
CA LEU A 126 -12.15 -0.29 -22.65
C LEU A 126 -11.37 0.56 -23.64
N GLY A 127 -12.05 1.43 -24.38
CA GLY A 127 -11.40 2.32 -25.35
C GLY A 127 -12.27 2.57 -26.55
N ARG A 128 -12.05 3.71 -27.21
CA ARG A 128 -12.67 4.02 -28.50
C ARG A 128 -11.91 3.28 -29.61
N GLU A 129 -12.66 2.74 -30.58
CA GLU A 129 -12.12 2.10 -31.78
C GLU A 129 -11.19 0.89 -31.49
N ASN A 130 -10.00 0.90 -32.09
CA ASN A 130 -9.07 -0.24 -32.13
C ASN A 130 -8.05 -0.23 -30.99
N TYR A 131 -7.93 0.88 -30.26
CA TYR A 131 -6.99 0.99 -29.15
C TYR A 131 -7.73 0.80 -27.84
N LYS A 132 -7.64 -0.41 -27.30
CA LYS A 132 -8.31 -0.80 -26.06
C LYS A 132 -7.33 -1.19 -24.98
N GLU A 133 -7.70 -0.88 -23.75
CA GLU A 133 -6.93 -1.06 -22.53
C GLU A 133 -7.83 -1.53 -21.40
N MET A 134 -7.23 -2.04 -20.33
CA MET A 134 -7.91 -2.51 -19.14
C MET A 134 -7.32 -1.85 -17.89
N TYR A 135 -8.15 -1.74 -16.85
CA TYR A 135 -7.72 -1.43 -15.50
C TYR A 135 -7.53 -2.74 -14.74
N LEU A 136 -6.33 -2.93 -14.17
CA LEU A 136 -6.01 -4.10 -13.35
C LEU A 136 -5.73 -3.64 -11.93
N PHE A 137 -6.48 -4.16 -10.96
CA PHE A 137 -6.13 -4.03 -9.55
C PHE A 137 -5.45 -5.32 -9.07
N LEU A 138 -4.26 -5.18 -8.50
CA LEU A 138 -3.52 -6.23 -7.81
C LEU A 138 -3.53 -5.91 -6.32
N TYR A 139 -3.83 -6.89 -5.47
CA TYR A 139 -3.96 -6.63 -4.04
C TYR A 139 -3.50 -7.81 -3.19
N ARG A 140 -2.91 -7.51 -2.04
CA ARG A 140 -2.52 -8.53 -1.06
C ARG A 140 -3.78 -9.03 -0.36
N THR A 141 -4.01 -10.33 -0.40
CA THR A 141 -5.21 -10.95 0.17
C THR A 141 -5.26 -10.89 1.70
N GLN A 142 -4.11 -10.67 2.34
CA GLN A 142 -4.05 -10.41 3.78
C GLN A 142 -4.43 -8.97 4.15
N SER A 143 -4.27 -8.02 3.21
CA SER A 143 -4.48 -6.58 3.47
C SER A 143 -5.84 -6.10 2.99
N PHE A 144 -6.34 -6.66 1.88
CA PHE A 144 -7.60 -6.27 1.27
C PHE A 144 -8.40 -7.49 0.79
N SER A 145 -9.72 -7.37 0.84
CA SER A 145 -10.66 -8.28 0.19
C SER A 145 -11.59 -7.49 -0.74
N LEU A 146 -11.83 -8.03 -1.93
CA LEU A 146 -12.82 -7.48 -2.86
C LEU A 146 -14.23 -7.58 -2.27
N VAL A 147 -14.96 -6.46 -2.22
CA VAL A 147 -16.34 -6.39 -1.72
C VAL A 147 -17.33 -6.31 -2.88
N ASP A 148 -17.10 -5.37 -3.81
CA ASP A 148 -17.94 -5.16 -4.98
C ASP A 148 -17.14 -4.45 -6.08
N GLN A 149 -17.63 -4.52 -7.32
CA GLN A 149 -17.04 -3.82 -8.46
C GLN A 149 -18.14 -3.26 -9.37
N TYR A 150 -17.84 -2.18 -10.08
CA TYR A 150 -18.79 -1.53 -10.96
C TYR A 150 -18.08 -0.87 -12.15
N GLN A 151 -18.43 -1.31 -13.36
CA GLN A 151 -18.04 -0.63 -14.58
C GLN A 151 -19.00 0.54 -14.83
N TYR A 152 -18.46 1.76 -14.90
CA TYR A 152 -19.29 2.95 -15.14
C TYR A 152 -19.92 2.91 -16.54
N SER A 153 -21.25 3.07 -16.59
CA SER A 153 -21.98 3.17 -17.85
C SER A 153 -21.67 4.51 -18.53
N ASN A 154 -21.34 4.48 -19.82
CA ASN A 154 -20.87 5.63 -20.58
C ASN A 154 -21.61 5.79 -21.93
N PRO A 155 -22.95 5.95 -21.91
CA PRO A 155 -23.75 6.05 -23.13
C PRO A 155 -23.41 7.31 -23.95
N ASP A 156 -23.11 8.41 -23.26
CA ASP A 156 -22.78 9.69 -23.88
C ASP A 156 -21.32 9.74 -24.40
N SER A 157 -20.59 8.63 -24.26
CA SER A 157 -19.20 8.49 -24.70
C SER A 157 -18.24 9.55 -24.14
N ILE A 158 -18.57 10.13 -22.97
CA ILE A 158 -17.76 11.18 -22.31
C ILE A 158 -16.36 10.66 -22.00
N PHE A 159 -16.27 9.46 -21.44
CA PHE A 159 -14.97 8.82 -21.16
C PHE A 159 -14.48 8.04 -22.36
N SER A 160 -13.19 8.16 -22.69
CA SER A 160 -12.51 7.25 -23.61
C SER A 160 -12.40 5.84 -23.03
N ARG A 161 -12.07 5.75 -21.73
CA ARG A 161 -12.04 4.51 -20.94
C ARG A 161 -12.84 4.71 -19.66
N PRO A 162 -14.13 4.35 -19.66
CA PRO A 162 -14.99 4.62 -18.52
C PRO A 162 -14.46 3.98 -17.24
N PRO A 163 -14.55 4.65 -16.07
CA PRO A 163 -13.97 4.15 -14.83
C PRO A 163 -14.46 2.73 -14.47
N PHE A 164 -13.51 1.87 -14.08
CA PHE A 164 -13.78 0.57 -13.47
C PHE A 164 -13.64 0.68 -11.96
N ILE A 165 -14.74 0.96 -11.27
CA ILE A 165 -14.74 1.28 -9.85
C ILE A 165 -14.71 0.00 -9.02
N VAL A 166 -13.85 -0.06 -8.02
CA VAL A 166 -13.71 -1.23 -7.14
C VAL A 166 -13.83 -0.83 -5.68
N LYS A 167 -14.61 -1.61 -4.92
CA LYS A 167 -14.79 -1.47 -3.48
C LYS A 167 -14.02 -2.60 -2.78
N PHE A 168 -13.09 -2.22 -1.90
CA PHE A 168 -12.32 -3.14 -1.07
C PHE A 168 -12.65 -2.93 0.41
N ALA A 169 -12.63 -4.01 1.19
CA ALA A 169 -12.53 -3.94 2.65
C ALA A 169 -11.07 -4.10 3.05
N ALA A 170 -10.57 -3.23 3.94
CA ALA A 170 -9.24 -3.36 4.49
C ALA A 170 -9.26 -4.31 5.70
N SER A 171 -8.31 -5.22 5.82
CA SER A 171 -8.32 -6.23 6.91
C SER A 171 -8.14 -5.63 8.30
N ASP A 172 -7.35 -4.55 8.41
CA ASP A 172 -6.94 -3.96 9.69
C ASP A 172 -7.88 -2.88 10.21
N SER A 173 -8.92 -2.55 9.44
CA SER A 173 -9.91 -1.54 9.83
C SER A 173 -11.26 -1.98 9.31
N LYS A 174 -12.34 -1.78 10.05
CA LYS A 174 -13.72 -2.00 9.52
C LYS A 174 -14.09 -1.01 8.40
N ASN A 175 -13.09 -0.40 7.76
CA ASN A 175 -13.25 0.61 6.74
C ASN A 175 -13.25 -0.06 5.37
N GLU A 176 -14.16 0.42 4.55
CA GLU A 176 -14.23 0.08 3.14
C GLU A 176 -13.67 1.26 2.33
N LEU A 177 -12.96 0.96 1.25
CA LEU A 177 -12.39 1.92 0.34
C LEU A 177 -12.98 1.72 -1.05
N VAL A 178 -13.44 2.81 -1.65
CA VAL A 178 -13.91 2.85 -3.04
C VAL A 178 -12.87 3.55 -3.88
N LEU A 179 -12.40 2.89 -4.94
CA LEU A 179 -11.37 3.40 -5.83
C LEU A 179 -11.92 3.58 -7.23
N VAL A 180 -11.81 4.81 -7.75
CA VAL A 180 -12.28 5.22 -9.07
C VAL A 180 -11.05 5.50 -9.94
N PRO A 181 -10.62 4.55 -10.80
CA PRO A 181 -9.49 4.79 -11.69
C PRO A 181 -9.91 5.67 -12.87
N LEU A 182 -9.01 6.54 -13.32
CA LEU A 182 -9.16 7.30 -14.56
C LEU A 182 -7.82 7.37 -15.31
N HIS A 183 -7.82 6.86 -16.54
CA HIS A 183 -6.79 7.10 -17.52
C HIS A 183 -7.38 7.89 -18.69
N THR A 184 -7.24 9.21 -18.67
CA THR A 184 -7.79 10.12 -19.69
C THR A 184 -6.79 10.40 -20.80
N PRO A 185 -7.21 10.49 -22.08
CA PRO A 185 -6.35 11.06 -23.12
C PRO A 185 -6.09 12.55 -22.82
N PRO A 186 -4.90 13.08 -23.13
CA PRO A 186 -4.56 14.47 -22.81
C PRO A 186 -5.50 15.51 -23.43
N SER A 187 -6.04 15.23 -24.62
CA SER A 187 -6.96 16.13 -25.34
C SER A 187 -8.34 16.26 -24.71
N GLU A 188 -8.77 15.29 -23.88
CA GLU A 188 -10.10 15.26 -23.26
C GLU A 188 -10.03 15.34 -21.73
N ALA A 189 -8.82 15.53 -21.18
CA ALA A 189 -8.56 15.49 -19.74
C ALA A 189 -9.47 16.41 -18.93
N VAL A 190 -9.73 17.63 -19.41
CA VAL A 190 -10.61 18.57 -18.70
C VAL A 190 -12.03 18.03 -18.60
N ALA A 191 -12.58 17.50 -19.69
CA ALA A 191 -13.94 17.00 -19.72
C ALA A 191 -14.09 15.68 -18.93
N GLU A 192 -13.14 14.75 -19.07
CA GLU A 192 -13.19 13.48 -18.32
C GLU A 192 -12.98 13.69 -16.82
N ILE A 193 -12.11 14.61 -16.41
CA ILE A 193 -11.89 14.92 -14.99
C ILE A 193 -13.12 15.61 -14.39
N ASP A 194 -13.75 16.54 -15.10
CA ASP A 194 -15.00 17.18 -14.66
C ASP A 194 -16.12 16.16 -14.47
N ALA A 195 -16.26 15.22 -15.40
CA ALA A 195 -17.23 14.14 -15.33
C ALA A 195 -17.01 13.14 -14.18
N LEU A 196 -15.83 13.12 -13.53
CA LEU A 196 -15.62 12.31 -12.33
C LEU A 196 -16.51 12.74 -11.16
N TYR A 197 -16.99 13.99 -11.16
CA TYR A 197 -17.93 14.44 -10.13
C TYR A 197 -19.25 13.63 -10.19
N ASP A 198 -19.77 13.37 -11.38
CA ASP A 198 -20.98 12.55 -11.56
C ASP A 198 -20.73 11.09 -11.16
N VAL A 199 -19.54 10.58 -11.46
CA VAL A 199 -19.11 9.24 -11.01
C VAL A 199 -19.11 9.17 -9.48
N TYR A 200 -18.55 10.18 -8.81
CA TYR A 200 -18.51 10.28 -7.35
C TYR A 200 -19.92 10.30 -6.75
N LEU A 201 -20.82 11.15 -7.26
CA LEU A 201 -22.21 11.23 -6.80
C LEU A 201 -22.93 9.88 -6.96
N LYS A 202 -22.72 9.20 -8.08
CA LYS A 202 -23.28 7.87 -8.33
C LYS A 202 -22.75 6.83 -7.34
N MET A 203 -21.46 6.87 -7.00
CA MET A 203 -20.88 5.91 -6.06
C MET A 203 -21.35 6.14 -4.62
N ILE A 204 -21.58 7.39 -4.23
CA ILE A 204 -22.26 7.71 -2.97
C ILE A 204 -23.64 7.08 -2.93
N ASP A 205 -24.45 7.25 -3.97
CA ASP A 205 -25.80 6.70 -4.00
C ASP A 205 -25.79 5.16 -4.03
N LYS A 206 -24.92 4.57 -4.87
CA LYS A 206 -24.83 3.11 -5.04
C LYS A 206 -24.39 2.38 -3.77
N TRP A 207 -23.36 2.89 -3.09
CA TRP A 207 -22.75 2.19 -1.94
C TRP A 207 -22.97 2.89 -0.60
N GLN A 208 -23.76 3.97 -0.58
CA GLN A 208 -24.13 4.71 0.64
C GLN A 208 -22.91 5.12 1.47
N THR A 209 -21.85 5.60 0.79
CA THR A 209 -20.56 5.94 1.40
C THR A 209 -20.51 7.36 2.00
N ASP A 210 -21.61 8.12 1.91
CA ASP A 210 -21.69 9.46 2.45
C ASP A 210 -21.83 9.44 3.99
N VAL A 211 -20.74 9.79 4.67
CA VAL A 211 -20.69 9.96 6.13
C VAL A 211 -21.40 11.23 6.63
N SER A 212 -21.75 12.17 5.75
CA SER A 212 -22.50 13.39 6.13
C SER A 212 -24.00 13.16 6.21
N ARG A 213 -24.53 12.12 5.56
CA ARG A 213 -25.87 11.61 5.80
C ARG A 213 -25.80 10.65 6.99
N GLY A 214 -26.08 11.17 8.19
CA GLY A 214 -26.35 10.34 9.37
C GLY A 214 -27.37 9.24 9.06
N PRO A 215 -27.46 8.16 9.88
CA PRO A 215 -28.20 6.96 9.54
C PRO A 215 -29.57 7.34 9.02
N ALA A 216 -29.83 7.00 7.75
CA ALA A 216 -31.05 7.36 7.07
C ALA A 216 -32.22 7.00 7.99
N ALA A 217 -32.93 8.02 8.49
CA ALA A 217 -34.15 7.80 9.24
C ALA A 217 -35.05 6.97 8.33
N ARG A 218 -35.24 5.69 8.68
CA ARG A 218 -36.20 4.84 7.97
C ARG A 218 -37.51 5.58 8.02
N CYS A 219 -37.95 6.09 6.88
CA CYS A 219 -39.27 6.67 6.75
C CYS A 219 -40.26 5.52 6.92
N VAL A 220 -40.67 5.27 8.16
CA VAL A 220 -41.81 4.44 8.48
C VAL A 220 -43.01 5.23 8.00
N ARG A 221 -43.46 4.90 6.79
CA ARG A 221 -44.68 5.41 6.20
C ARG A 221 -45.83 5.08 7.15
N CYS A 222 -46.26 6.05 7.96
CA CYS A 222 -47.52 5.96 8.68
C CYS A 222 -48.63 5.92 7.63
N ARG A 223 -49.32 4.77 7.52
CA ARG A 223 -50.66 4.71 6.93
C ARG A 223 -51.55 5.63 7.78
N ALA A 224 -51.96 6.76 7.23
CA ALA A 224 -53.14 7.46 7.72
C ALA A 224 -54.36 6.74 7.13
N GLY A 225 -55.16 6.12 8.00
CA GLY A 225 -56.54 5.81 7.72
C GLY A 225 -57.39 7.08 7.81
N GLY A 226 -58.47 7.10 7.03
CA GLY A 226 -59.44 8.19 6.88
C GLY A 226 -60.13 8.07 5.55
#